data_AF-A0A0F9MSA3-F1
#
_entry.id   AF-A0A0F9MSA3-F1
#
_cell.length_a   1.000
_cell.length_b   1.000
_cell.length_c   1.000
_cell.angle_alpha   90.00
_cell.angle_beta   90.00
_cell.angle_gamma   90.00
#
_symmetry.space_group_name_H-M   'P 1'
#
loop_
_entity.id
_entity.type
_entity.pdbx_description
1 polymer ?
#
loop_
_entity_poly.entity_id
_entity_poly.type
_entity_poly.pdbx_seq_one_letter_code
_entity_poly.pdbx_strand_id
1 'polypeptide(L)' 'MASKAKSVFSVSSIARAGLIAALYVVLVFVFKEISFFAFQVRIAEVLTVLAYLDPAAVIGLYIGAMLSNVIGGL' A
#
# COMPACT_ATOMS: atom_id res chain seq x y z
N MET A 1 12.03 25.28 11.40
CA MET A 1 11.50 25.54 10.04
C MET A 1 10.19 24.75 9.91
N ALA A 2 9.07 25.45 9.90
CA ALA A 2 7.73 24.88 10.12
C ALA A 2 7.32 23.90 9.01
N SER A 3 7.26 22.61 9.33
CA SER A 3 6.70 21.58 8.46
C SER A 3 5.20 21.81 8.38
N LYS A 4 4.71 22.31 7.23
CA LYS A 4 3.27 22.38 6.92
C LYS A 4 2.70 20.97 7.11
N ALA A 5 1.79 20.81 8.06
CA ALA A 5 1.02 19.58 8.21
C ALA A 5 0.31 19.31 6.88
N LYS A 6 0.77 18.29 6.16
CA LYS A 6 0.22 17.90 4.87
C LYS A 6 -1.18 17.35 5.13
N SER A 7 -2.20 18.02 4.61
CA SER A 7 -3.59 17.58 4.73
C SER A 7 -3.75 16.20 4.09
N VAL A 8 -4.15 15.22 4.89
CA VAL A 8 -4.38 13.83 4.48
C VAL A 8 -5.54 13.75 3.46
N PHE A 9 -6.49 14.68 3.52
CA PHE A 9 -7.72 14.68 2.74
C PHE A 9 -7.68 15.61 1.51
N SER A 10 -6.50 16.01 1.05
CA SER A 10 -6.37 16.74 -0.21
C SER A 10 -6.48 15.79 -1.42
N VAL A 11 -6.96 16.29 -2.55
CA VAL A 11 -7.08 15.52 -3.82
C VAL A 11 -5.75 14.86 -4.18
N SER A 12 -4.64 15.57 -4.05
CA SER A 12 -3.29 15.05 -4.33
C SER A 12 -2.87 13.94 -3.38
N SER A 13 -3.33 13.97 -2.13
CA SER A 13 -3.05 12.94 -1.12
C SER A 13 -3.82 11.66 -1.40
N ILE A 14 -5.09 11.79 -1.79
CA ILE A 14 -5.94 10.65 -2.19
C ILE A 14 -5.41 10.01 -3.47
N ALA A 15 -4.99 10.80 -4.47
CA ALA A 15 -4.39 10.28 -5.69
C ALA A 15 -3.11 9.47 -5.41
N ARG A 16 -2.24 9.96 -4.51
CA ARG A 16 -1.04 9.23 -4.08
C ARG A 16 -1.39 7.95 -3.33
N ALA A 17 -2.36 7.99 -2.43
CA ALA A 17 -2.84 6.80 -1.72
C ALA A 17 -3.35 5.74 -2.70
N GLY A 18 -4.12 6.14 -3.71
CA GLY A 18 -4.60 5.24 -4.76
C GLY A 18 -3.49 4.61 -5.59
N LEU A 19 -2.46 5.39 -5.96
CA LEU A 19 -1.29 4.87 -6.67
C LEU A 19 -0.50 3.85 -5.83
N ILE A 20 -0.33 4.13 -4.54
CA ILE A 20 0.34 3.22 -3.60
C ILE A 20 -0.47 1.92 -3.44
N ALA A 21 -1.79 2.01 -3.32
CA ALA A 21 -2.67 0.85 -3.27
C ALA A 21 -2.55 -0.01 -4.54
N ALA A 22 -2.57 0.62 -5.72
CA ALA A 22 -2.43 -0.07 -7.00
C ALA A 22 -1.07 -0.76 -7.13
N LEU A 23 0.03 -0.09 -6.76
CA LEU A 23 1.37 -0.68 -6.75
C LEU A 23 1.46 -1.87 -5.80
N TYR A 24 0.89 -1.75 -4.60
CA TYR A 24 0.86 -2.83 -3.64
C TYR A 24 0.17 -4.07 -4.23
N VAL A 25 -1.03 -3.89 -4.79
CA VAL A 25 -1.79 -4.99 -5.42
C VAL A 25 -0.99 -5.62 -6.56
N VAL A 26 -0.42 -4.82 -7.46
CA VAL A 26 0.39 -5.33 -8.57
C VAL A 26 1.58 -6.14 -8.05
N LEU A 27 2.30 -5.67 -7.04
CA LEU A 27 3.42 -6.42 -6.46
C LEU A 27 2.96 -7.74 -5.85
N VAL A 28 1.84 -7.77 -5.12
CA VAL A 28 1.29 -9.02 -4.58
C VAL A 28 0.93 -10.02 -5.68
N PHE A 29 0.35 -9.56 -6.80
CA PHE A 29 -0.03 -10.44 -7.90
C PHE A 29 1.13 -10.88 -8.78
N VAL A 30 2.13 -10.02 -9.00
CA VAL A 30 3.37 -10.40 -9.71
C VAL A 30 4.11 -11.49 -8.93
N PHE A 31 4.15 -11.38 -7.61
CA PHE A 31 4.76 -12.37 -6.72
C PHE A 31 3.71 -13.29 -6.06
N LYS A 32 2.63 -13.61 -6.78
CA LYS A 32 1.50 -14.40 -6.23
C LYS A 32 1.96 -15.73 -5.63
N GLU A 33 2.84 -16.46 -6.32
CA GLU A 33 3.28 -17.79 -5.88
C GLU A 33 4.04 -17.76 -4.54
N ILE A 34 4.74 -16.67 -4.24
CA ILE A 34 5.48 -16.49 -2.99
C ILE A 34 4.61 -15.81 -1.91
N SER A 35 3.64 -14.99 -2.33
CA SER A 35 2.80 -14.20 -1.43
C SER A 35 1.72 -15.02 -0.71
N PHE A 36 1.29 -16.17 -1.27
CA PHE A 36 0.19 -17.00 -0.73
C PHE A 36 0.63 -18.43 -0.33
N PHE A 37 1.93 -18.68 -0.23
CA PHE A 37 2.44 -20.01 0.16
C PHE A 37 2.43 -20.19 1.69
N ALA A 38 2.86 -21.37 2.17
CA ALA A 38 2.96 -21.67 3.61
C ALA A 38 3.82 -20.65 4.39
N PHE A 39 4.80 -20.03 3.71
CA PHE A 39 5.49 -18.83 4.17
C PHE A 39 5.05 -17.65 3.30
N GLN A 40 4.14 -16.81 3.81
CA GLN A 40 3.62 -15.64 3.09
C GLN A 40 4.65 -14.51 3.07
N VAL A 41 5.56 -14.55 2.09
CA VAL A 41 6.54 -13.48 1.90
C VAL A 41 5.93 -12.43 0.99
N ARG A 42 5.35 -11.41 1.61
CA ARG A 42 4.69 -10.32 0.89
C ARG A 42 5.67 -9.18 0.62
N ILE A 43 6.32 -9.23 -0.54
CA ILE A 43 7.30 -8.22 -0.97
C ILE A 43 6.70 -6.80 -0.99
N ALA A 44 5.39 -6.70 -1.20
CA ALA A 44 4.65 -5.43 -1.14
C ALA A 44 4.75 -4.71 0.22
N GLU A 45 5.10 -5.41 1.31
CA GLU A 45 5.32 -4.81 2.64
C GLU A 45 6.52 -3.86 2.67
N VAL A 46 7.45 -3.94 1.71
CA VAL A 46 8.54 -2.94 1.60
C VAL A 46 7.97 -1.53 1.38
N LEU A 47 6.78 -1.42 0.79
CA LEU A 47 6.09 -0.13 0.62
C LEU A 47 5.64 0.49 1.95
N THR A 48 5.63 -0.25 3.06
CA THR A 48 5.29 0.29 4.39
C THR A 48 6.27 1.34 4.90
N VAL A 49 7.51 1.36 4.39
CA VAL A 49 8.45 2.46 4.67
C VAL A 49 7.88 3.80 4.18
N LEU A 50 7.05 3.81 3.14
CA LEU A 50 6.37 5.02 2.66
C LEU A 50 5.34 5.54 3.67
N ALA A 51 4.77 4.69 4.53
CA ALA A 51 3.84 5.11 5.59
C ALA A 51 4.53 5.99 6.64
N TYR A 52 5.84 5.80 6.84
CA TYR A 52 6.62 6.67 7.71
C TYR A 52 6.85 8.06 7.10
N LEU A 53 6.97 8.12 5.76
CA LEU A 53 7.32 9.35 5.03
C LEU A 53 6.09 10.18 4.63
N ASP A 54 4.96 9.53 4.31
CA ASP A 54 3.73 10.18 3.89
C ASP A 54 2.52 9.57 4.62
N PRO A 55 1.80 10.32 5.46
CA PRO A 55 0.60 9.83 6.15
C PRO A 55 -0.48 9.32 5.20
N ALA A 56 -0.53 9.83 3.96
CA ALA A 56 -1.47 9.34 2.93
C ALA A 56 -1.16 7.91 2.48
N ALA A 57 0.10 7.46 2.59
CA ALA A 57 0.50 6.11 2.24
C ALA A 57 -0.12 5.06 3.17
N VAL A 58 -0.41 5.40 4.42
CA VAL A 58 -1.09 4.50 5.38
C VAL A 58 -2.43 4.02 4.82
N ILE A 59 -3.24 4.96 4.31
CA ILE A 59 -4.56 4.64 3.74
C ILE A 59 -4.39 3.82 2.45
N GLY A 60 -3.43 4.18 1.60
CA GLY A 60 -3.14 3.45 0.37
C GLY A 60 -2.73 2.00 0.61
N LEU A 61 -1.82 1.77 1.57
CA LEU A 61 -1.33 0.44 1.92
C LEU A 61 -2.43 -0.42 2.55
N TYR A 62 -3.25 0.15 3.42
CA TYR A 62 -4.39 -0.57 4.00
C TYR A 62 -5.35 -1.06 2.93
N ILE A 63 -5.75 -0.17 2.01
CA ILE A 63 -6.65 -0.51 0.91
C ILE A 63 -5.99 -1.52 -0.03
N GLY A 64 -4.70 -1.34 -0.35
CA GLY A 64 -3.94 -2.28 -1.17
C GLY A 64 -3.87 -3.68 -0.57
N ALA A 65 -3.60 -3.79 0.73
CA ALA A 65 -3.58 -5.06 1.46
C ALA A 65 -4.96 -5.73 1.49
N MET A 66 -6.01 -4.96 1.76
CA MET A 66 -7.38 -5.47 1.77
C MET A 66 -7.79 -6.01 0.39
N LEU A 67 -7.56 -5.24 -0.67
CA LEU A 67 -7.86 -5.65 -2.05
C LEU A 67 -7.06 -6.88 -2.46
N SER A 68 -5.78 -6.93 -2.09
CA SER A 68 -4.93 -8.09 -2.39
C SER A 68 -5.45 -9.37 -1.74
N ASN A 69 -5.95 -9.29 -0.50
CA ASN A 69 -6.54 -10.43 0.20
C ASN A 69 -7.89 -10.85 -0.43
N VAL A 70 -8.74 -9.89 -0.81
CA VAL A 70 -10.06 -10.16 -1.42
C VAL A 70 -9.91 -10.79 -2.80
N ILE A 71 -9.01 -10.26 -3.63
CA ILE A 71 -8.82 -10.74 -5.01
C ILE A 71 -7.92 -11.98 -5.03
N GLY A 72 -6.93 -12.06 -4.14
CA GLY A 72 -5.97 -13.16 -4.06
C GLY A 72 -6.55 -14.45 -3.47
N GLY A 73 -7.68 -14.35 -2.78
CA GLY A 73 -8.36 -15.47 -2.14
C GLY A 73 -7.65 -15.89 -0.86
N LEU A 74 -7.74 -15.03 0.15
CA LEU A 74 -7.33 -15.21 1.56
C LEU A 74 -6.16 -16.18 1.83
#